data_AF-A0A1Q9HLD5-F1
#
_entry.id   AF-A0A1Q9HLD5-F1
#
_cell.length_a   1.000
_cell.length_b   1.000
_cell.length_c   1.000
_cell.angle_alpha   90.00
_cell.angle_beta   90.00
_cell.angle_gamma   90.00
#
_symmetry.space_group_name_H-M   'P 1'
#
loop_
_entity.id
_entity.type
_entity.pdbx_description
1 polymer ?
#
loop_
_entity_poly.entity_id
_entity_poly.type
_entity_poly.pdbx_seq_one_letter_code
_entity_poly.pdbx_strand_id
1 'polypeptide(L)'
;MQQDYTFDYLSTTPREELEELSLRLINRLISDDEMSELFTFDGDETESEDKLQEAQLDAMLRLNAIAISQLPALFAESENAKQNILRMQRLLLWHFYAISFRLERAIPLEVHCNHVETILKQSPEHTLEWVTTLTDLLRQYAKIAQS
;
A
#
# COMPACT_ATOMS: atom_id res chain seq x y z
N MET A 1 -18.58 -15.37 5.42
CA MET A 1 -18.06 -14.93 4.11
C MET A 1 -16.69 -14.33 4.33
N GLN A 2 -15.67 -14.86 3.67
CA GLN A 2 -14.29 -14.40 3.80
C GLN A 2 -14.11 -13.19 2.86
N GLN A 3 -13.84 -12.01 3.40
CA GLN A 3 -13.75 -10.73 2.67
C GLN A 3 -12.51 -10.71 1.78
N ASP A 4 -12.57 -11.10 0.50
CA ASP A 4 -11.36 -11.34 -0.31
C ASP A 4 -10.71 -10.07 -0.91
N TYR A 5 -11.26 -8.89 -0.57
CA TYR A 5 -10.86 -7.54 -1.05
C TYR A 5 -10.58 -7.44 -2.55
N THR A 6 -11.32 -8.21 -3.35
CA THR A 6 -11.37 -8.07 -4.81
C THR A 6 -12.19 -6.84 -5.19
N PHE A 7 -12.19 -6.46 -6.48
CA PHE A 7 -12.96 -5.32 -6.99
C PHE A 7 -14.44 -5.35 -6.54
N ASP A 8 -15.13 -6.48 -6.68
CA ASP A 8 -16.55 -6.61 -6.31
C ASP A 8 -16.79 -6.28 -4.82
N TYR A 9 -15.87 -6.70 -3.96
CA TYR A 9 -15.94 -6.41 -2.54
C TYR A 9 -15.61 -4.93 -2.26
N LEU A 10 -14.48 -4.44 -2.79
CA LEU A 10 -14.01 -3.08 -2.56
C LEU A 10 -14.98 -2.01 -3.10
N SER A 11 -15.62 -2.27 -4.24
CA SER A 11 -16.57 -1.34 -4.87
C SER A 11 -17.91 -1.21 -4.15
N THR A 12 -18.25 -2.19 -3.30
CA THR A 12 -19.52 -2.23 -2.55
C THR A 12 -19.36 -1.99 -1.05
N THR A 13 -18.11 -1.93 -0.57
CA THR A 13 -17.79 -1.69 0.84
C THR A 13 -17.57 -0.18 1.09
N PRO A 14 -18.10 0.38 2.19
CA PRO A 14 -17.85 1.77 2.56
C PRO A 14 -16.36 2.09 2.68
N ARG A 15 -15.95 3.26 2.17
CA ARG A 15 -14.55 3.72 2.19
C ARG A 15 -14.01 3.80 3.62
N GLU A 16 -14.81 4.32 4.55
CA GLU A 16 -14.44 4.49 5.96
C GLU A 16 -14.16 3.15 6.64
N GLU A 17 -14.93 2.11 6.30
CA GLU A 17 -14.72 0.75 6.82
C GLU A 17 -13.38 0.18 6.33
N LEU A 18 -13.08 0.33 5.04
CA LEU A 18 -11.82 -0.12 4.45
C LEU A 18 -10.62 0.67 5.01
N GLU A 19 -10.78 1.97 5.26
CA GLU A 19 -9.78 2.82 5.89
C GLU A 19 -9.48 2.34 7.32
N GLU A 20 -10.51 2.09 8.13
CA GLU A 20 -10.33 1.57 9.49
C GLU A 20 -9.63 0.20 9.49
N LEU A 21 -10.05 -0.71 8.61
CA LEU A 21 -9.47 -2.04 8.49
C LEU A 21 -8.00 -1.99 8.06
N SER A 22 -7.66 -1.14 7.08
CA SER A 22 -6.28 -0.99 6.60
C SER A 22 -5.38 -0.32 7.61
N LEU A 23 -5.84 0.75 8.29
CA LEU A 23 -5.07 1.40 9.37
C LEU A 23 -4.82 0.45 10.53
N ARG A 24 -5.81 -0.34 10.93
CA ARG A 24 -5.64 -1.37 11.97
C ARG A 24 -4.58 -2.40 11.58
N LEU A 25 -4.53 -2.78 10.31
CA LEU A 25 -3.53 -3.72 9.81
C LEU A 25 -2.14 -3.10 9.78
N ILE A 26 -1.99 -1.86 9.30
CA ILE A 26 -0.71 -1.13 9.29
C ILE A 26 -0.15 -1.00 10.71
N ASN A 27 -0.96 -0.56 11.68
CA ASN A 27 -0.55 -0.41 13.08
C ASN A 27 -0.18 -1.75 13.76
N ARG A 28 -0.57 -2.88 13.17
CA ARG A 28 -0.19 -4.21 13.66
C ARG A 28 1.12 -4.70 13.05
N LEU A 29 1.44 -4.22 11.85
CA LEU A 29 2.63 -4.62 11.10
C LEU A 29 3.81 -3.73 11.50
N ILE A 30 3.59 -2.42 11.49
CA ILE A 30 4.63 -1.42 11.71
C ILE A 30 4.57 -0.94 13.15
N SER A 31 5.72 -0.97 13.81
CA SER A 31 5.90 -0.42 15.16
C SER A 31 5.97 1.10 15.16
N ASP A 32 5.68 1.71 16.32
CA ASP A 32 5.78 3.17 16.49
C ASP A 32 7.21 3.67 16.22
N ASP A 33 8.23 2.88 16.55
CA ASP A 33 9.64 3.22 16.32
C ASP A 33 9.96 3.25 14.81
N GLU A 34 9.55 2.23 14.04
CA GLU A 34 9.70 2.20 12.59
C GLU A 34 8.94 3.35 11.91
N MET A 35 7.74 3.66 12.40
CA MET A 35 6.96 4.78 11.90
C MET A 35 7.64 6.12 12.20
N SER A 36 8.19 6.29 13.40
CA SER A 36 8.93 7.51 13.76
C SER A 36 10.19 7.66 12.92
N GLU A 37 10.93 6.58 12.69
CA GLU A 37 12.16 6.59 11.89
C GLU A 37 11.87 7.00 10.44
N LEU A 38 10.82 6.42 9.83
CA LEU A 38 10.45 6.73 8.44
C LEU A 38 10.07 8.19 8.20
N PHE A 39 9.54 8.87 9.22
CA PHE A 39 9.08 10.26 9.14
C PHE A 39 9.97 11.24 9.92
N THR A 40 11.20 10.82 10.26
CA THR A 40 12.24 11.71 10.77
C THR A 40 13.10 12.17 9.60
N PHE A 41 12.95 13.42 9.21
CA PHE A 41 13.64 14.02 8.06
C PHE A 41 14.85 14.84 8.51
N ASP A 42 15.91 14.83 7.71
CA ASP A 42 17.13 15.59 7.97
C ASP A 42 16.99 17.07 7.57
N GLY A 43 17.97 17.89 7.96
CA GLY A 43 18.00 19.33 7.67
C GLY A 43 17.87 19.64 6.18
N ASP A 44 18.51 18.85 5.32
CA ASP A 44 18.50 19.04 3.86
C ASP A 44 17.11 18.79 3.24
N GLU A 45 16.33 17.87 3.82
CA GLU A 45 14.99 17.48 3.36
C GLU A 45 13.93 18.48 3.82
N THR A 46 14.23 19.29 4.83
CA THR A 46 13.32 20.31 5.38
C THR A 46 13.64 21.74 4.89
N GLU A 47 14.63 21.89 4.00
CA GLU A 47 15.06 23.19 3.46
C GLU A 47 13.97 23.93 2.65
N SER A 48 13.08 23.20 1.99
CA SER A 48 11.97 23.77 1.22
C SER A 48 10.72 22.90 1.33
N GLU A 49 9.57 23.52 1.05
CA GLU A 49 8.28 22.83 1.02
C GLU A 49 8.27 21.70 -0.03
N ASP A 50 8.86 21.94 -1.21
CA ASP A 50 8.97 20.94 -2.27
C ASP A 50 9.79 19.72 -1.83
N LYS A 51 10.96 19.94 -1.21
CA LYS A 51 11.82 18.85 -0.71
C LYS A 51 11.14 18.07 0.42
N LEU A 52 10.47 18.77 1.32
CA LEU A 52 9.73 18.14 2.40
C LEU A 52 8.59 17.26 1.85
N GLN A 53 7.90 17.74 0.83
CA GLN A 53 6.85 16.99 0.17
C GLN A 53 7.40 15.74 -0.53
N GLU A 54 8.55 15.84 -1.22
CA GLU A 54 9.23 14.69 -1.82
C GLU A 54 9.63 13.65 -0.78
N ALA A 55 10.22 14.07 0.34
CA ALA A 55 10.61 13.19 1.43
C ALA A 55 9.38 12.50 2.07
N GLN A 56 8.27 13.21 2.26
CA GLN A 56 7.01 12.64 2.75
C GLN A 56 6.44 11.59 1.79
N LEU A 57 6.51 11.82 0.48
CA LEU A 57 6.04 10.85 -0.52
C LEU A 57 6.91 9.58 -0.52
N ASP A 58 8.23 9.72 -0.40
CA ASP A 58 9.14 8.58 -0.26
C ASP A 58 8.88 7.79 1.04
N ALA A 59 8.70 8.49 2.17
CA ALA A 59 8.37 7.87 3.44
C ALA A 59 7.06 7.07 3.36
N MET A 60 6.01 7.63 2.75
CA MET A 60 4.74 6.93 2.53
C MET A 60 4.89 5.70 1.63
N LEU A 61 5.71 5.79 0.57
CA LEU A 61 6.01 4.67 -0.32
C LEU A 61 6.69 3.52 0.46
N ARG A 62 7.71 3.85 1.26
CA ARG A 62 8.45 2.89 2.08
C ARG A 62 7.57 2.26 3.16
N LEU A 63 6.75 3.05 3.85
CA LEU A 63 5.79 2.57 4.85
C LEU A 63 4.90 1.47 4.26
N ASN A 64 4.28 1.73 3.10
CA ASN A 64 3.43 0.75 2.43
C ASN A 64 4.21 -0.50 2.01
N ALA A 65 5.42 -0.34 1.45
CA ALA A 65 6.26 -1.46 1.06
C ALA A 65 6.67 -2.34 2.26
N ILE A 66 7.03 -1.73 3.39
CA ILE A 66 7.37 -2.42 4.64
C ILE A 66 6.15 -3.20 5.14
N ALA A 67 4.99 -2.55 5.29
CA ALA A 67 3.77 -3.20 5.75
C ALA A 67 3.43 -4.44 4.91
N ILE A 68 3.43 -4.30 3.58
CA ILE A 68 3.11 -5.41 2.68
C ILE A 68 4.11 -6.56 2.82
N SER A 69 5.41 -6.25 2.92
CA SER A 69 6.48 -7.24 3.05
C SER A 69 6.45 -8.03 4.37
N GLN A 70 5.80 -7.51 5.42
CA GLN A 70 5.70 -8.17 6.72
C GLN A 70 4.52 -9.14 6.82
N LEU A 71 3.58 -9.12 5.88
CA LEU A 71 2.40 -10.01 5.88
C LEU A 71 2.75 -11.51 5.97
N PRO A 72 3.77 -12.04 5.27
CA PRO A 72 4.15 -13.45 5.40
C PRO A 72 4.49 -13.84 6.84
N ALA A 73 5.22 -13.00 7.56
CA ALA A 73 5.57 -13.24 8.96
C ALA A 73 4.32 -13.23 9.86
N LEU A 74 3.40 -12.28 9.62
CA LEU A 74 2.15 -12.18 10.38
C LEU A 74 1.28 -13.46 10.30
N PHE A 75 1.34 -14.20 9.19
CA PHE A 75 0.53 -15.39 8.95
C PHE A 75 1.32 -16.70 8.95
N ALA A 76 2.58 -16.71 9.40
CA ALA A 76 3.45 -17.88 9.35
C ALA A 76 2.84 -19.14 10.01
N GLU A 77 2.04 -18.97 11.08
CA GLU A 77 1.41 -20.06 11.84
C GLU A 77 -0.07 -20.32 11.44
N SER A 78 -0.58 -19.63 10.41
CA SER A 78 -1.98 -19.75 9.99
C SER A 78 -2.20 -20.94 9.06
N GLU A 79 -3.22 -21.77 9.32
CA GLU A 79 -3.62 -22.88 8.42
C GLU A 79 -3.90 -22.42 6.98
N ASN A 80 -4.47 -21.22 6.81
CA ASN A 80 -4.76 -20.60 5.51
C ASN A 80 -3.80 -19.45 5.16
N ALA A 81 -2.53 -19.55 5.55
CA ALA A 81 -1.54 -18.46 5.44
C ALA A 81 -1.53 -17.79 4.05
N LYS A 82 -1.41 -18.57 2.97
CA LYS A 82 -1.34 -18.05 1.59
C LYS A 82 -2.55 -17.19 1.22
N GLN A 83 -3.76 -17.67 1.52
CA GLN A 83 -4.99 -16.95 1.23
C GLN A 83 -5.08 -15.68 2.08
N ASN A 84 -4.71 -15.76 3.36
CA ASN A 84 -4.74 -14.61 4.26
C ASN A 84 -3.74 -13.53 3.86
N ILE A 85 -2.53 -13.91 3.44
CA ILE A 85 -1.51 -13.00 2.91
C ILE A 85 -2.05 -12.30 1.67
N LEU A 86 -2.52 -13.05 0.67
CA LEU A 86 -3.05 -12.48 -0.58
C LEU A 86 -4.19 -11.48 -0.31
N ARG A 87 -5.10 -11.86 0.58
CA ARG A 87 -6.23 -11.01 1.01
C ARG A 87 -5.74 -9.71 1.65
N MET A 88 -4.81 -9.79 2.61
CA MET A 88 -4.27 -8.59 3.25
C MET A 88 -3.43 -7.74 2.30
N GLN A 89 -2.73 -8.35 1.33
CA GLN A 89 -1.98 -7.63 0.29
C GLN A 89 -2.93 -6.75 -0.54
N ARG A 90 -4.10 -7.27 -0.93
CA ARG A 90 -5.14 -6.47 -1.63
C ARG A 90 -5.62 -5.29 -0.80
N LEU A 91 -5.88 -5.49 0.49
CA LEU A 91 -6.32 -4.40 1.38
C LEU A 91 -5.24 -3.31 1.53
N LEU A 92 -3.97 -3.69 1.69
CA LEU A 92 -2.88 -2.71 1.79
C LEU A 92 -2.61 -2.00 0.46
N LEU A 93 -2.75 -2.69 -0.67
CA LEU A 93 -2.64 -2.06 -1.99
C LEU A 93 -3.79 -1.08 -2.27
N TRP A 94 -5.01 -1.40 -1.80
CA TRP A 94 -6.12 -0.46 -1.78
C TRP A 94 -5.81 0.76 -0.90
N HIS A 95 -5.23 0.57 0.30
CA HIS A 95 -4.84 1.66 1.19
C HIS A 95 -3.81 2.59 0.54
N PHE A 96 -2.77 2.02 -0.06
CA PHE A 96 -1.77 2.74 -0.84
C PHE A 96 -2.43 3.64 -1.90
N TYR A 97 -3.40 3.08 -2.64
CA TYR A 97 -4.13 3.77 -3.70
C TYR A 97 -5.08 4.86 -3.19
N ALA A 98 -5.95 4.56 -2.23
CA ALA A 98 -7.04 5.44 -1.81
C ALA A 98 -6.63 6.41 -0.70
N ILE A 99 -5.76 5.98 0.21
CA ILE A 99 -5.44 6.74 1.43
C ILE A 99 -4.08 7.42 1.29
N SER A 100 -3.00 6.67 1.03
CA SER A 100 -1.65 7.23 1.01
C SER A 100 -1.44 8.20 -0.16
N PHE A 101 -1.81 7.81 -1.37
CA PHE A 101 -1.59 8.64 -2.58
C PHE A 101 -2.86 9.28 -3.14
N ARG A 102 -4.05 8.98 -2.59
CA ARG A 102 -5.36 9.55 -3.00
C ARG A 102 -5.60 9.52 -4.51
N LEU A 103 -5.23 8.42 -5.14
CA LEU A 103 -5.23 8.22 -6.58
C LEU A 103 -6.63 8.05 -7.17
N GLU A 104 -7.63 7.84 -6.32
CA GLU A 104 -9.05 7.65 -6.69
C GLU A 104 -9.65 8.79 -7.52
N ARG A 105 -9.03 9.97 -7.52
CA ARG A 105 -9.43 11.10 -8.38
C ARG A 105 -8.96 10.97 -9.82
N ALA A 106 -7.90 10.19 -10.07
CA ALA A 106 -7.23 10.10 -11.36
C ALA A 106 -7.32 8.69 -11.96
N ILE A 107 -7.41 7.66 -11.13
CA ILE A 107 -7.37 6.26 -11.53
C ILE A 107 -8.64 5.59 -11.04
N PRO A 108 -9.47 4.99 -11.91
CA PRO A 108 -10.63 4.23 -11.48
C PRO A 108 -10.24 3.00 -10.65
N LEU A 109 -11.07 2.66 -9.65
CA LEU A 109 -10.82 1.52 -8.76
C LEU A 109 -10.63 0.20 -9.53
N GLU A 110 -11.42 -0.04 -10.58
CA GLU A 110 -11.30 -1.25 -11.40
C GLU A 110 -9.91 -1.34 -12.08
N VAL A 111 -9.40 -0.21 -12.58
CA VAL A 111 -8.06 -0.14 -13.18
C VAL A 111 -7.00 -0.45 -12.14
N HIS A 112 -7.13 0.11 -10.93
CA HIS A 112 -6.23 -0.21 -9.82
C HIS A 112 -6.25 -1.70 -9.48
N CYS A 113 -7.44 -2.28 -9.27
CA CYS A 113 -7.60 -3.70 -8.94
C CYS A 113 -7.00 -4.60 -10.01
N ASN A 114 -7.13 -4.27 -11.30
CA ASN A 114 -6.52 -5.05 -12.39
C ASN A 114 -4.97 -5.04 -12.35
N HIS A 115 -4.35 -3.91 -12.01
CA HIS A 115 -2.91 -3.86 -11.79
C HIS A 115 -2.50 -4.65 -10.55
N VAL A 116 -3.27 -4.54 -9.46
CA VAL A 116 -3.05 -5.32 -8.24
C VAL A 116 -3.07 -6.81 -8.52
N GLU A 117 -4.09 -7.34 -9.20
CA GLU A 117 -4.15 -8.78 -9.53
C GLU A 117 -2.99 -9.22 -10.45
N THR A 118 -2.40 -8.31 -11.23
CA THR A 118 -1.20 -8.60 -12.03
C THR A 118 0.03 -8.71 -11.13
N ILE A 119 0.21 -7.77 -10.20
CA ILE A 119 1.29 -7.80 -9.21
C ILE A 119 1.20 -9.08 -8.36
N LEU A 120 0.00 -9.43 -7.89
CA LEU A 120 -0.19 -10.53 -6.95
C LEU A 120 -0.06 -11.94 -7.56
N LYS A 121 0.00 -12.06 -8.90
CA LYS A 121 0.38 -13.34 -9.55
C LYS A 121 1.81 -13.74 -9.22
N GLN A 122 2.69 -12.76 -9.01
CA GLN A 122 4.07 -12.95 -8.59
C GLN A 122 4.42 -11.84 -7.59
N SER A 123 3.81 -11.94 -6.41
CA SER A 123 4.03 -10.97 -5.33
C SER A 123 5.52 -10.89 -4.97
N PRO A 124 6.08 -9.68 -4.87
CA PRO A 124 7.40 -9.48 -4.30
C PRO A 124 7.51 -10.04 -2.87
N GLU A 125 8.71 -10.48 -2.50
CA GLU A 125 8.95 -11.08 -1.18
C GLU A 125 9.55 -10.07 -0.20
N HIS A 126 10.38 -9.16 -0.70
CA HIS A 126 11.16 -8.25 0.12
C HIS A 126 10.77 -6.79 -0.05
N THR A 127 11.02 -5.98 0.98
CA THR A 127 10.67 -4.56 1.02
C THR A 127 11.21 -3.78 -0.19
N LEU A 128 12.46 -4.00 -0.61
CA LEU A 128 13.05 -3.27 -1.74
C LEU A 128 12.36 -3.57 -3.08
N GLU A 129 11.94 -4.83 -3.28
CA GLU A 129 11.18 -5.24 -4.44
C GLU A 129 9.77 -4.63 -4.43
N TRP A 130 9.14 -4.55 -3.25
CA TRP A 130 7.89 -3.82 -3.06
C TRP A 130 8.02 -2.33 -3.34
N VAL A 131 9.08 -1.66 -2.87
CA VAL A 131 9.36 -0.25 -3.19
C VAL A 131 9.45 -0.05 -4.70
N THR A 132 10.19 -0.92 -5.39
CA THR A 132 10.33 -0.87 -6.86
C THR A 132 8.98 -1.06 -7.54
N THR A 133 8.21 -2.08 -7.11
CA THR A 133 6.89 -2.41 -7.67
C THR A 133 5.89 -1.27 -7.49
N LEU A 134 5.83 -0.66 -6.30
CA LEU A 134 4.94 0.46 -6.01
C LEU A 134 5.38 1.73 -6.76
N THR A 135 6.68 1.96 -6.91
CA THR A 135 7.22 3.06 -7.74
C THR A 135 6.78 2.91 -9.19
N ASP A 136 6.94 1.73 -9.76
CA ASP A 136 6.55 1.46 -11.15
C ASP A 136 5.03 1.52 -11.32
N LEU A 137 4.25 1.16 -10.30
CA LEU A 137 2.80 1.34 -10.29
C LEU A 137 2.41 2.83 -10.35
N LEU A 138 3.05 3.69 -9.54
CA LEU A 138 2.82 5.15 -9.60
C LEU A 138 3.21 5.72 -10.97
N ARG A 139 4.32 5.26 -11.55
CA ARG A 139 4.74 5.67 -12.91
C ARG A 139 3.72 5.26 -13.98
N GLN A 140 3.11 4.08 -13.85
CA GLN A 140 2.04 3.63 -14.75
C GLN A 140 0.80 4.50 -14.59
N TYR A 141 0.39 4.79 -13.36
CA TYR A 141 -0.74 5.69 -13.11
C TYR A 141 -0.52 7.12 -13.61
N ALA A 142 0.71 7.65 -13.47
CA ALA A 142 1.05 8.95 -14.03
C ALA A 142 0.86 9.00 -15.57
N LYS A 143 1.16 7.91 -16.28
CA LYS A 143 0.93 7.80 -17.73
C LYS A 143 -0.55 7.72 -18.07
N ILE A 144 -1.33 6.97 -17.29
CA ILE A 144 -2.79 6.82 -17.49
C ILE A 144 -3.51 8.14 -17.21
N ALA A 145 -3.10 8.90 -16.18
CA ALA A 145 -3.72 10.17 -15.84
C ALA A 145 -3.45 11.30 -16.87
N GLN A 146 -2.44 11.11 -17.73
CA GLN A 146 -2.08 12.07 -18.79
C GLN A 146 -2.74 11.75 -20.14
N SER A 147 -3.37 10.59 -20.29
CA SER A 147 -4.08 10.16 -21.51
C SER A 147 -5.55 10.57 -21.49
#